data_AF-A0A7S7ZJT5-F1
#
_entry.id   AF-A0A7S7ZJT5-F1
#
_cell.length_a   1.000
_cell.length_b   1.000
_cell.length_c   1.000
_cell.angle_alpha   90.00
_cell.angle_beta   90.00
_cell.angle_gamma   90.00
#
_symmetry.space_group_name_H-M   'P 1'
#
loop_
_entity.id
_entity.type
_entity.pdbx_description
1 polymer ?
#
loop_
_entity_poly.entity_id
_entity_poly.type
_entity_poly.pdbx_seq_one_letter_code
_entity_poly.pdbx_strand_id
1 'polypeptide(L)'
;MSRRFHVIPGDVPDHVAARRMGMTMEAFIVALPNLLSRGFPKADPDTGNFDLDAIDAWRRLRHPHLYGGRGEFAARDASTVVEDRLAALRGKS
;
A
#
# COMPACT_ATOMS: atom_id res chain seq x y z
N MET A 1 -21.20 -27.98 10.73
CA MET A 1 -21.35 -26.79 9.83
C MET A 1 -19.97 -26.24 9.54
N SER A 2 -19.50 -26.32 8.28
CA SER A 2 -18.16 -25.84 7.92
C SER A 2 -18.23 -24.35 7.60
N ARG A 3 -17.61 -23.50 8.42
CA ARG A 3 -17.57 -22.05 8.21
C ARG A 3 -16.41 -21.74 7.25
N ARG A 4 -16.72 -21.34 6.02
CA ARG A 4 -15.71 -20.89 5.05
C ARG A 4 -15.32 -19.47 5.43
N PHE A 5 -14.09 -19.28 5.92
CA PHE A 5 -13.53 -17.97 6.14
C PHE A 5 -13.00 -17.44 4.81
N HIS A 6 -13.47 -16.28 4.37
CA HIS A 6 -12.90 -15.61 3.22
C HIS A 6 -11.62 -14.91 3.68
N VAL A 7 -10.47 -15.52 3.43
CA VAL A 7 -9.18 -14.86 3.64
C VAL A 7 -9.02 -13.84 2.52
N ILE A 8 -8.86 -12.57 2.86
CA ILE A 8 -8.50 -11.54 1.89
C ILE A 8 -6.97 -11.58 1.78
N PRO A 9 -6.39 -11.81 0.59
CA PRO A 9 -4.95 -11.70 0.40
C PRO A 9 -4.44 -10.30 0.78
N GLY A 10 -3.18 -10.19 1.22
CA GLY A 10 -2.58 -8.89 1.53
C GLY A 10 -2.50 -7.98 0.30
N ASP A 11 -2.07 -8.56 -0.83
CA ASP A 11 -2.07 -7.91 -2.14
C ASP A 11 -3.41 -8.09 -2.84
N VAL A 12 -4.02 -6.96 -3.22
CA VAL A 12 -5.35 -6.96 -3.84
C VAL A 12 -5.42 -6.11 -5.09
N PRO A 13 -6.30 -6.44 -6.05
CA PRO A 13 -6.50 -5.59 -7.22
C PRO A 13 -7.09 -4.23 -6.85
N ASP A 14 -6.90 -3.27 -7.74
CA ASP A 14 -7.39 -1.89 -7.70
C ASP A 14 -8.85 -1.71 -7.20
N HIS A 15 -9.81 -2.53 -7.62
CA HIS A 15 -11.20 -2.39 -7.15
C HIS A 15 -11.36 -2.69 -5.66
N VAL A 16 -10.57 -3.60 -5.11
CA VAL A 16 -10.59 -3.92 -3.68
C VAL A 16 -9.89 -2.81 -2.90
N ALA A 17 -8.78 -2.29 -3.41
CA ALA A 17 -8.10 -1.12 -2.85
C ALA A 17 -9.03 0.12 -2.83
N ALA A 18 -9.75 0.37 -3.93
CA ALA A 18 -10.75 1.44 -4.03
C ALA A 18 -11.85 1.29 -2.98
N ARG A 19 -12.39 0.07 -2.83
CA ARG A 19 -13.37 -0.24 -1.77
C ARG A 19 -12.80 -0.03 -0.37
N ARG A 20 -11.54 -0.40 -0.12
CA ARG A 20 -10.86 -0.14 1.16
C ARG A 20 -10.77 1.36 1.46
N MET A 21 -10.58 2.16 0.41
CA MET A 21 -10.56 3.62 0.47
C MET A 21 -11.96 4.26 0.53
N GLY A 22 -13.04 3.47 0.44
CA GLY A 22 -14.41 3.96 0.45
C GLY A 22 -14.82 4.67 -0.84
N MET A 23 -14.16 4.37 -1.96
CA MET A 23 -14.37 5.00 -3.26
C MET A 23 -14.89 3.98 -4.28
N THR A 24 -15.58 4.47 -5.32
CA THR A 24 -15.79 3.67 -6.53
C THR A 24 -14.46 3.48 -7.26
N MET A 25 -14.37 2.45 -8.10
CA MET A 25 -13.16 2.22 -8.92
C MET A 25 -12.79 3.45 -9.75
N GLU A 26 -13.77 4.02 -10.46
CA GLU A 26 -13.54 5.16 -11.35
C GLU A 26 -13.02 6.37 -10.58
N ALA A 27 -13.62 6.67 -9.42
CA ALA A 27 -13.16 7.75 -8.56
C ALA A 27 -11.75 7.49 -8.01
N PHE A 28 -11.41 6.22 -7.73
CA PHE A 28 -10.08 5.83 -7.29
C PHE A 28 -9.04 6.05 -8.39
N ILE A 29 -9.30 5.63 -9.63
CA ILE A 29 -8.39 5.84 -10.77
C ILE A 29 -8.17 7.34 -11.03
N VAL A 30 -9.23 8.14 -11.00
CA VAL A 30 -9.13 9.60 -11.16
C VAL A 30 -8.32 10.25 -10.03
N ALA A 31 -8.47 9.78 -8.79
CA ALA A 31 -7.73 10.29 -7.65
C ALA A 31 -6.31 9.75 -7.53
N LEU A 32 -5.99 8.61 -8.15
CA LEU A 32 -4.74 7.87 -7.97
C LEU A 32 -3.50 8.72 -8.21
N PRO A 33 -3.38 9.54 -9.28
CA PRO A 33 -2.21 10.41 -9.47
C PRO A 33 -1.97 11.37 -8.30
N ASN A 34 -3.05 11.94 -7.74
CA ASN A 34 -2.99 12.84 -6.59
C ASN A 34 -2.74 12.09 -5.28
N LEU A 35 -3.19 10.84 -5.16
CA LEU A 35 -2.86 9.98 -4.02
C LEU A 35 -1.37 9.64 -4.03
N LEU A 36 -0.83 9.23 -5.19
CA LEU A 36 0.58 8.90 -5.37
C LEU A 36 1.50 10.10 -5.08
N SER A 37 1.12 11.32 -5.50
CA SER A 37 1.89 12.52 -5.18
C SER A 37 1.93 12.85 -3.68
N ARG A 38 0.97 12.32 -2.91
CA ARG A 38 0.90 12.42 -1.44
C ARG A 38 1.52 11.21 -0.72
N GLY A 39 2.26 10.37 -1.43
CA GLY A 39 2.94 9.20 -0.88
C GLY A 39 2.03 7.99 -0.63
N PHE A 40 0.88 7.91 -1.30
CA PHE A 40 0.08 6.68 -1.31
C PHE A 40 0.90 5.51 -1.91
N PRO A 41 0.77 4.28 -1.37
CA PRO A 41 1.52 3.13 -1.88
C PRO A 41 1.21 2.85 -3.35
N LYS A 42 2.26 2.59 -4.13
CA LYS A 42 2.14 2.18 -5.53
C LYS A 42 1.69 0.71 -5.60
N ALA A 43 1.01 0.37 -6.68
CA ALA A 43 0.79 -1.02 -7.02
C ALA A 43 2.13 -1.72 -7.29
N ASP A 44 2.18 -3.01 -6.99
CA ASP A 44 3.27 -3.90 -7.36
C ASP A 44 3.46 -3.88 -8.89
N PRO A 45 4.68 -3.67 -9.40
CA PRO A 45 4.92 -3.49 -10.83
C PRO A 45 4.70 -4.76 -11.66
N ASP A 46 4.80 -5.94 -11.05
CA ASP A 46 4.68 -7.22 -11.75
C ASP A 46 3.22 -7.71 -11.79
N THR A 47 2.45 -7.45 -10.73
CA THR A 47 1.07 -7.94 -10.57
C THR A 47 0.00 -6.86 -10.73
N GLY A 48 0.35 -5.58 -10.56
CA GLY A 48 -0.61 -4.46 -10.52
C GLY A 48 -1.48 -4.43 -9.26
N ASN A 49 -1.19 -5.26 -8.25
CA ASN A 49 -1.93 -5.31 -6.99
C ASN A 49 -1.41 -4.29 -5.98
N PHE A 50 -2.27 -3.89 -5.04
CA PHE A 50 -1.95 -3.01 -3.94
C PHE A 50 -1.90 -3.77 -2.62
N ASP A 51 -0.90 -3.44 -1.80
CA ASP A 51 -0.78 -3.95 -0.43
C ASP A 51 -1.78 -3.22 0.49
N LEU A 52 -2.73 -3.97 1.07
CA LEU A 52 -3.72 -3.43 1.99
C LEU A 52 -3.12 -2.90 3.30
N ASP A 53 -2.07 -3.53 3.82
CA ASP A 53 -1.40 -3.12 5.04
C ASP A 53 -0.68 -1.80 4.82
N ALA A 54 -0.05 -1.63 3.65
CA ALA A 54 0.57 -0.36 3.25
C ALA A 54 -0.46 0.77 3.13
N ILE A 55 -1.64 0.48 2.56
CA ILE A 55 -2.75 1.46 2.48
C ILE A 55 -3.19 1.88 3.88
N ASP A 56 -3.39 0.94 4.79
CA ASP A 56 -3.83 1.25 6.14
C ASP A 56 -2.77 1.98 6.96
N ALA A 57 -1.48 1.63 6.78
CA ALA A 57 -0.37 2.37 7.35
C ALA A 57 -0.36 3.84 6.87
N TRP A 58 -0.48 4.06 5.56
CA TRP A 58 -0.59 5.42 5.00
C TRP A 58 -1.79 6.19 5.58
N ARG A 59 -2.95 5.54 5.75
CA ARG A 59 -4.14 6.16 6.35
C ARG A 59 -3.88 6.60 7.80
N ARG A 60 -3.17 5.80 8.59
CA ARG A 60 -2.80 6.12 9.98
C ARG A 60 -1.83 7.30 10.05
N LEU A 61 -0.85 7.35 9.15
CA LEU A 61 0.12 8.46 9.07
C LEU A 61 -0.54 9.81 8.81
N ARG A 62 -1.72 9.86 8.20
CA ARG A 62 -2.51 11.12 8.03
C ARG A 62 -3.06 11.67 9.35
N HIS A 63 -3.17 10.85 10.38
CA HIS A 63 -3.68 11.23 11.69
C HIS A 63 -2.65 10.92 12.78
N PRO A 64 -1.45 11.53 12.74
CA PRO A 64 -0.36 11.17 13.62
C PRO A 64 -0.70 11.39 15.10
N HIS A 65 -1.59 12.33 15.41
CA HIS A 65 -2.09 12.56 16.77
C HIS A 65 -3.00 11.45 17.32
N LEU A 66 -3.62 10.64 16.46
CA LEU A 66 -4.47 9.51 16.87
C LEU A 66 -3.69 8.20 17.00
N TYR A 67 -2.56 8.08 16.30
CA TYR A 67 -1.77 6.86 16.20
C TYR A 67 -0.32 7.02 16.71
N GLY A 68 0.01 8.17 17.31
CA GLY A 68 1.35 8.58 17.75
C GLY A 68 1.79 8.02 19.11
N GLY A 69 1.58 6.72 19.34
CA GLY A 69 2.20 5.98 20.45
C GLY A 69 3.01 4.83 19.88
N ARG A 70 4.29 4.71 20.24
CA ARG A 70 5.24 3.66 19.82
C ARG A 70 4.56 2.29 19.71
N GLY A 71 4.37 1.82 18.49
CA GLY A 71 3.87 0.49 18.18
C GLY A 71 4.40 0.10 16.81
N GLU A 72 5.46 -0.68 16.82
CA GLU A 72 6.14 -1.25 15.67
C GLU A 72 5.13 -1.91 14.71
N PHE A 73 4.79 -1.21 13.64
CA PHE A 73 4.23 -1.85 12.45
C PHE A 73 5.18 -1.52 11.32
N ALA A 74 6.26 -2.30 11.27
CA ALA A 74 7.05 -2.49 10.06
C ALA A 74 6.13 -3.11 9.01
N ALA A 75 5.35 -2.26 8.33
CA ALA A 75 5.11 -2.51 6.92
C ALA A 75 6.51 -2.67 6.32
N ARG A 76 6.83 -3.87 5.82
CA ARG A 76 8.10 -4.11 5.15
C ARG A 76 8.22 -3.01 4.10
N ASP A 77 9.20 -2.18 4.37
CA ASP A 77 9.33 -0.86 3.81
C ASP A 77 9.59 -1.00 2.30
N ALA A 78 8.55 -0.76 1.51
CA ALA A 78 8.62 -0.81 0.04
C ALA A 78 9.57 0.26 -0.52
N SER A 79 9.90 1.29 0.27
CA SER A 79 10.93 2.27 -0.02
C SER A 79 12.34 1.70 0.18
N THR A 80 12.54 0.74 1.09
CA THR A 80 13.81 0.01 1.21
C THR A 80 14.12 -0.82 -0.04
N VAL A 81 13.11 -1.34 -0.75
CA VAL A 81 13.31 -2.08 -2.01
C VAL A 81 13.79 -1.19 -3.16
N VAL A 82 13.40 0.10 -3.17
CA VAL A 82 13.83 1.07 -4.19
C VAL A 82 15.26 1.54 -3.92
N GLU A 83 15.61 1.81 -2.66
CA GLU A 83 16.97 2.17 -2.28
C GLU A 83 17.96 1.01 -2.50
N ASP A 84 17.56 -0.23 -2.18
CA ASP A 84 18.37 -1.42 -2.39
C ASP A 84 18.59 -1.75 -3.89
N ARG A 85 17.56 -1.53 -4.74
CA ARG A 85 17.70 -1.65 -6.21
C ARG A 85 18.60 -0.56 -6.83
N LEU A 86 18.54 0.66 -6.33
CA LEU A 86 19.41 1.76 -6.80
C LEU A 86 20.87 1.57 -6.38
N ALA A 87 21.11 0.97 -5.21
CA ALA A 87 22.45 0.64 -4.73
C ALA A 87 23.09 -0.51 -5.55
N ALA A 88 22.33 -1.56 -5.86
CA ALA A 88 22.82 -2.72 -6.62
C ALA A 88 23.22 -2.40 -8.08
N LEU A 89 22.59 -1.40 -8.71
CA LEU A 89 22.92 -0.96 -10.08
C LEU A 89 24.16 -0.05 -10.15
N ARG A 90 24.58 0.55 -9.03
CA ARG A 90 25.80 1.39 -8.95
C ARG A 90 27.09 0.60 -8.63
N GLY A 91 26.97 -0.68 -8.28
CA GLY A 91 28.10 -1.52 -7.83
C GLY A 91 28.69 -2.46 -8.89
N LYS A 92 28.30 -2.36 -10.16
CA LYS A 92 28.82 -3.20 -11.25
C LYS A 92 29.43 -2.32 -12.34
N SER A 93 30.61 -1.79 -12.03
CA SER A 93 31.58 -1.31 -13.02
C SER A 93 32.77 -2.26 -13.08
#